data_AF-A0A822FDE9-F1
#
_entry.id   AF-A0A822FDE9-F1
#
_cell.length_a   1.000
_cell.length_b   1.000
_cell.length_c   1.000
_cell.angle_alpha   90.00
_cell.angle_beta   90.00
_cell.angle_gamma   90.00
#
_symmetry.space_group_name_H-M   'P 1'
#
loop_
_entity.id
_entity.type
_entity.pdbx_description
1 polymer ?
#
loop_
_entity_poly.entity_id
_entity_poly.type
_entity_poly.pdbx_seq_one_letter_code
_entity_poly.pdbx_strand_id
1 'polypeptide(L)'
;MIPSVHGGLNGTFEFVNFHLHWGENYKSGSEHQINGVKYAGEIHFVYQNPLTSQMAVLGIFMQSYLHKKRFVFDKNDLTRDEWHRYFDTAKTLTSENDSILFDSNVTLLMGENLQDFWRYEGSLTTPPCTEGIIWTVFKRPIIFR
;
A
#
# COMPACT_ATOMS: atom_id res chain seq x y z
N MET A 1 -20.24 -2.48 1.05
CA MET A 1 -19.85 -2.91 -0.31
C MET A 1 -18.36 -3.13 -0.28
N ILE A 2 -17.85 -4.28 -0.76
CA ILE A 2 -16.40 -4.54 -0.80
C ILE A 2 -15.78 -3.64 -1.87
N PRO A 3 -14.74 -2.85 -1.56
CA PRO A 3 -14.04 -2.04 -2.57
C PRO A 3 -13.52 -2.92 -3.70
N SER A 4 -13.72 -2.49 -4.95
CA SER A 4 -13.30 -3.23 -6.14
C SER A 4 -12.49 -2.37 -7.10
N VAL A 5 -11.69 -3.03 -7.94
CA VAL A 5 -10.88 -2.39 -8.99
C VAL A 5 -11.07 -3.08 -10.34
N HIS A 6 -11.08 -2.28 -11.40
CA HIS A 6 -11.31 -2.73 -12.77
C HIS A 6 -10.33 -2.10 -13.78
N GLY A 7 -9.62 -1.02 -13.41
CA GLY A 7 -8.92 -0.10 -14.33
C GLY A 7 -7.89 -0.76 -15.24
N GLY A 8 -8.33 -1.27 -16.39
CA GLY A 8 -7.52 -2.03 -17.35
C GLY A 8 -7.22 -3.48 -16.94
N LEU A 9 -7.93 -4.02 -15.94
CA LEU A 9 -7.86 -5.43 -15.55
C LEU A 9 -8.93 -6.24 -16.29
N ASN A 10 -8.66 -7.51 -16.56
CA ASN A 10 -9.66 -8.40 -17.15
C ASN A 10 -10.64 -8.90 -16.07
N GLY A 11 -11.66 -8.09 -15.81
CA GLY A 11 -12.71 -8.38 -14.83
C GLY A 11 -12.63 -7.52 -13.57
N THR A 12 -13.42 -7.91 -12.58
CA THR A 12 -13.53 -7.24 -11.28
C THR A 12 -12.63 -7.93 -10.27
N PHE A 13 -11.83 -7.15 -9.56
CA PHE A 13 -11.02 -7.64 -8.45
C PHE A 13 -11.51 -7.01 -7.16
N GLU A 14 -11.80 -7.83 -6.16
CA GLU A 14 -12.34 -7.43 -4.86
C GLU A 14 -11.22 -7.33 -3.82
N PHE A 15 -11.31 -6.31 -2.96
CA PHE A 15 -10.32 -6.06 -1.92
C PHE A 15 -10.27 -7.21 -0.91
N VAL A 16 -9.04 -7.64 -0.58
CA VAL A 16 -8.77 -8.72 0.38
C VAL A 16 -8.14 -8.17 1.66
N ASN A 17 -6.99 -7.52 1.53
CA ASN A 17 -6.27 -6.90 2.64
C ASN A 17 -5.33 -5.82 2.13
N PHE A 18 -4.70 -5.10 3.05
CA PHE A 18 -3.49 -4.36 2.74
C PHE A 18 -2.44 -4.61 3.82
N HIS A 19 -1.18 -4.41 3.45
CA HIS A 19 -0.05 -4.49 4.35
C HIS A 19 1.05 -3.53 3.90
N LEU A 20 2.02 -3.30 4.78
CA LEU A 20 3.11 -2.36 4.54
C LEU A 20 4.44 -3.10 4.61
N HIS A 21 5.36 -2.70 3.73
CA HIS A 21 6.78 -3.00 3.84
C HIS A 21 7.49 -1.68 4.14
N TRP A 22 8.37 -1.67 5.13
CA TRP A 22 9.15 -0.49 5.48
C TRP A 22 10.53 -0.92 5.93
N GLY A 23 11.48 0.02 5.95
CA GLY A 23 12.81 -0.25 6.46
C GLY A 23 13.21 0.70 7.57
N GLU A 24 14.44 0.55 8.03
CA GLU A 24 14.96 1.26 9.20
C GLU A 24 15.13 2.77 8.96
N ASN A 25 15.19 3.20 7.70
CA ASN A 25 15.39 4.59 7.34
C ASN A 25 14.64 5.00 6.06
N TYR A 26 14.56 6.32 5.85
CA TYR A 26 13.82 6.93 4.76
C TYR A 26 14.37 6.65 3.34
N LYS A 27 15.55 6.01 3.21
CA LYS A 27 16.20 5.70 1.93
C LYS A 27 16.07 4.24 1.52
N SER A 28 15.54 3.38 2.38
CA SER A 28 15.50 1.94 2.11
C SER A 28 14.40 1.28 2.90
N GLY A 29 13.31 0.92 2.22
CA GLY A 29 12.20 0.17 2.79
C GLY A 29 11.15 -0.28 1.76
N SER A 30 11.01 0.41 0.63
CA SER A 30 10.20 -0.09 -0.47
C SER A 30 10.79 -1.36 -1.08
N GLU A 31 9.91 -2.19 -1.63
CA GLU A 31 10.31 -3.38 -2.37
C GLU A 31 10.72 -2.97 -3.79
N HIS A 32 9.86 -2.21 -4.47
CA HIS A 32 10.16 -1.61 -5.76
C HIS A 32 11.18 -0.48 -5.67
N GLN A 33 11.82 -0.21 -6.81
CA GLN A 33 12.77 0.88 -7.01
C GLN A 33 12.47 1.61 -8.31
N ILE A 34 12.64 2.94 -8.29
CA ILE A 34 12.58 3.76 -9.49
C ILE A 34 14.00 4.21 -9.80
N ASN A 35 14.55 3.81 -10.95
CA ASN A 35 15.92 4.12 -11.37
C ASN A 35 16.98 3.78 -10.30
N GLY A 36 16.80 2.66 -9.61
CA GLY A 36 17.70 2.20 -8.53
C GLY A 36 17.53 2.91 -7.20
N VAL A 37 16.52 3.77 -7.04
CA VAL A 37 16.23 4.49 -5.79
C VAL A 37 15.07 3.82 -5.06
N LYS A 38 15.30 3.50 -3.77
CA LYS A 38 14.26 3.04 -2.83
C LYS A 38 13.61 4.19 -2.09
N TYR A 39 12.36 3.95 -1.70
CA TYR A 39 11.57 4.81 -0.80
C TYR A 39 11.63 4.28 0.64
N ALA A 40 11.07 5.03 1.59
CA ALA A 40 11.04 4.67 3.01
C ALA A 40 10.23 3.39 3.30
N GLY A 41 9.26 3.11 2.44
CA GLY A 41 8.38 1.95 2.50
C GLY A 41 7.49 1.86 1.28
N GLU A 42 6.63 0.85 1.25
CA GLU A 42 5.65 0.58 0.21
C GLU A 42 4.42 -0.09 0.82
N ILE A 43 3.25 0.37 0.41
CA ILE A 43 1.95 -0.18 0.83
C ILE A 43 1.45 -1.07 -0.31
N HIS A 44 0.99 -2.27 0.02
CA HIS A 44 0.34 -3.19 -0.92
C HIS A 44 -1.13 -3.32 -0.56
N PHE A 45 -2.02 -2.91 -1.47
CA PHE A 45 -3.43 -3.25 -1.41
C PHE A 45 -3.69 -4.46 -2.31
N VAL A 46 -4.10 -5.56 -1.70
CA VAL A 46 -4.27 -6.86 -2.35
C VAL A 46 -5.72 -7.05 -2.75
N TYR A 47 -5.91 -7.46 -4.00
CA TYR A 47 -7.21 -7.76 -4.57
C TYR A 47 -7.22 -9.12 -5.24
N GLN A 48 -8.40 -9.74 -5.31
CA GLN A 48 -8.59 -11.03 -5.98
C GLN A 48 -9.83 -10.99 -6.87
N ASN A 49 -9.72 -11.57 -8.07
CA ASN A 49 -10.87 -11.80 -8.93
C ASN A 49 -11.65 -13.02 -8.38
N PRO A 50 -12.92 -12.86 -7.96
CA PRO A 50 -13.67 -13.94 -7.33
C PRO A 50 -14.05 -15.07 -8.30
N LEU A 51 -13.98 -14.84 -9.61
CA LEU A 51 -14.31 -15.83 -10.63
C LEU A 51 -13.10 -16.66 -11.05
N THR A 52 -11.91 -16.04 -11.13
CA THR A 52 -10.69 -16.67 -11.64
C THR A 52 -9.66 -16.96 -10.56
N SER A 53 -9.84 -16.44 -9.35
CA SER A 53 -8.87 -16.43 -8.26
C SER A 53 -7.56 -15.69 -8.57
N GLN A 54 -7.44 -15.03 -9.74
CA GLN A 54 -6.28 -14.22 -10.09
C GLN A 54 -6.13 -13.07 -9.11
N MET A 55 -4.89 -12.76 -8.73
CA MET A 55 -4.59 -11.67 -7.81
C MET A 55 -4.05 -10.44 -8.54
N ALA A 56 -4.39 -9.27 -7.99
CA ALA A 56 -3.82 -8.00 -8.37
C ALA A 56 -3.34 -7.26 -7.12
N VAL A 57 -2.19 -6.59 -7.22
CA VAL A 57 -1.64 -5.79 -6.13
C VAL A 57 -1.44 -4.36 -6.59
N LEU A 58 -1.97 -3.43 -5.81
CA LEU A 58 -1.73 -2.01 -5.96
C LEU A 58 -0.62 -1.58 -4.99
N GLY A 59 0.53 -1.19 -5.54
CA GLY A 59 1.71 -0.73 -4.79
C GLY A 59 1.78 0.80 -4.74
N ILE A 60 1.90 1.37 -3.53
CA ILE A 60 2.05 2.80 -3.31
C ILE A 60 3.28 3.07 -2.46
N PHE A 61 4.23 3.85 -2.99
CA PHE A 61 5.43 4.23 -2.26
C PHE A 61 5.12 5.13 -1.06
N MET A 62 5.87 4.92 0.03
CA MET A 62 5.87 5.80 1.20
C MET A 62 7.10 6.70 1.15
N GLN A 63 6.91 8.00 0.96
CA GLN A 63 7.99 8.97 1.02
C GLN A 63 8.03 9.60 2.42
N SER A 64 9.21 9.64 3.04
CA SER A 64 9.45 10.48 4.22
C SER A 64 10.55 11.50 3.95
N TYR A 65 10.42 12.67 4.58
CA TYR A 65 11.38 13.77 4.45
C TYR A 65 12.27 13.85 5.70
N LEU A 66 13.57 13.95 5.45
CA LEU A 66 14.63 14.14 6.43
C LEU A 66 14.33 15.29 7.41
N HIS A 67 13.96 14.96 8.65
CA HIS A 67 14.52 15.52 9.91
C HIS A 67 13.78 15.06 11.19
N LYS A 68 12.68 14.29 11.08
CA LYS A 68 11.94 13.84 12.27
C LYS A 68 11.83 12.32 12.27
N LYS A 69 12.09 11.71 13.43
CA LYS A 69 11.94 10.25 13.68
C LYS A 69 10.47 9.78 13.67
N ARG A 70 9.59 10.49 12.97
CA ARG A 70 8.13 10.32 13.01
C ARG A 70 7.55 10.71 11.67
N PHE A 71 6.62 9.89 11.17
CA PHE A 71 5.75 10.19 10.04
C PHE A 71 4.78 11.34 10.38
N VAL A 72 4.83 12.47 9.66
CA VAL A 72 3.87 13.61 9.78
C VAL A 72 3.25 13.93 8.42
N PHE A 73 2.00 13.63 8.17
CA PHE A 73 1.41 13.87 6.84
C PHE A 73 1.39 15.36 6.43
N ASP A 74 1.38 15.61 5.12
CA ASP A 74 1.07 16.95 4.61
C ASP A 74 -0.32 17.37 5.12
N LYS A 75 -0.47 18.63 5.51
CA LYS A 75 -1.73 19.15 6.02
C LYS A 75 -2.87 19.11 5.00
N ASN A 76 -2.52 19.08 3.72
CA ASN A 76 -3.43 19.01 2.58
C ASN A 76 -3.60 17.58 2.05
N ASP A 77 -2.91 16.59 2.62
CA ASP A 77 -3.08 15.20 2.22
C ASP A 77 -4.41 14.67 2.76
N LEU A 78 -5.34 14.33 1.87
CA LEU A 78 -6.65 13.80 2.25
C LEU A 78 -6.55 12.44 2.97
N THR A 79 -5.44 11.72 2.82
CA THR A 79 -5.20 10.45 3.50
C THR A 79 -4.72 10.62 4.94
N ARG A 80 -4.29 11.83 5.32
CA ARG A 80 -3.63 12.12 6.60
C ARG A 80 -4.41 11.56 7.78
N ASP A 81 -5.69 11.94 7.87
CA ASP A 81 -6.48 11.66 9.07
C ASP A 81 -6.75 10.16 9.19
N GLU A 82 -6.88 9.47 8.06
CA GLU A 82 -7.08 8.02 8.00
C GLU A 82 -5.83 7.25 8.42
N TRP A 83 -4.67 7.63 7.89
CA TRP A 83 -3.41 7.02 8.28
C TRP A 83 -2.99 7.36 9.71
N HIS A 84 -3.33 8.55 10.22
CA HIS A 84 -3.15 8.87 11.63
C HIS A 84 -3.95 7.93 12.52
N ARG A 85 -5.25 7.71 12.22
CA ARG A 85 -6.05 6.72 12.94
C ARG A 85 -5.42 5.33 12.84
N TYR A 86 -5.03 4.90 11.64
CA TYR A 86 -4.39 3.59 11.45
C TYR A 86 -3.17 3.42 12.35
N PHE A 87 -2.23 4.37 12.33
CA PHE A 87 -1.01 4.26 13.14
C PHE A 87 -1.27 4.41 14.65
N ASP A 88 -2.23 5.23 15.07
CA ASP A 88 -2.57 5.35 16.48
C ASP A 88 -3.25 4.08 17.01
N THR A 89 -4.11 3.45 16.21
CA THR A 89 -4.67 2.13 16.49
C THR A 89 -3.58 1.05 16.48
N ALA A 90 -2.70 1.04 15.48
CA ALA A 90 -1.65 0.02 15.39
C ALA A 90 -0.68 0.04 16.59
N LYS A 91 -0.43 1.21 17.19
CA LYS A 91 0.40 1.32 18.42
C LYS A 91 -0.18 0.61 19.63
N THR A 92 -1.47 0.28 19.64
CA THR A 92 -2.08 -0.47 20.75
C THR A 92 -1.86 -1.98 20.63
N LEU A 93 -1.37 -2.45 19.48
CA LEU A 93 -1.03 -3.85 19.22
C LEU A 93 0.45 -4.04 19.56
N THR A 94 0.74 -4.82 20.60
CA THR A 94 2.10 -4.99 21.14
C THR A 94 2.68 -6.39 20.93
N SER A 95 1.84 -7.34 20.52
CA SER A 95 2.20 -8.74 20.27
C SER A 95 1.79 -9.16 18.86
N GLU A 96 2.48 -10.15 18.28
CA GLU A 96 2.23 -10.63 16.90
C GLU A 96 0.80 -11.14 16.66
N ASN A 97 0.13 -11.64 17.70
CA ASN A 97 -1.23 -12.18 17.61
C ASN A 97 -2.31 -11.19 18.07
N ASP A 98 -1.94 -9.95 18.39
CA ASP A 98 -2.92 -8.93 18.76
C ASP A 98 -3.76 -8.56 17.52
N SER A 99 -5.06 -8.36 17.75
CA SER A 99 -5.98 -7.95 16.69
C SER A 99 -6.95 -6.90 17.23
N ILE A 100 -7.38 -6.01 16.34
CA ILE A 100 -8.36 -4.97 16.66
C ILE A 100 -9.24 -4.71 15.45
N LEU A 101 -10.51 -4.39 15.72
CA LEU A 101 -11.41 -3.92 14.69
C LEU A 101 -11.01 -2.49 14.30
N PHE A 102 -10.57 -2.33 13.05
CA PHE A 102 -10.29 -1.04 12.46
C PHE A 102 -11.33 -0.73 11.37
N ASP A 103 -12.33 0.08 11.72
CA ASP A 103 -13.36 0.52 10.77
C ASP A 103 -12.83 1.71 9.96
N SER A 104 -12.65 1.48 8.65
CA SER A 104 -12.00 2.40 7.73
C SER A 104 -12.49 2.20 6.32
N ASN A 105 -12.61 3.31 5.59
CA ASN A 105 -12.75 3.24 4.15
C ASN A 105 -11.35 3.15 3.52
N VAL A 106 -10.99 1.97 3.03
CA VAL A 106 -9.67 1.70 2.46
C VAL A 106 -9.30 2.64 1.30
N THR A 107 -10.29 3.20 0.57
CA THR A 107 -9.99 4.13 -0.52
C THR A 107 -9.43 5.46 -0.01
N LEU A 108 -9.73 5.84 1.24
CA LEU A 108 -9.13 7.00 1.91
C LEU A 108 -7.65 6.79 2.26
N LEU A 109 -7.19 5.53 2.31
CA LEU A 109 -5.77 5.21 2.55
C LEU A 109 -4.92 5.26 1.26
N MET A 110 -5.54 5.18 0.08
CA MET A 110 -4.84 5.08 -1.21
C MET A 110 -4.38 6.42 -1.78
N GLY A 111 -4.93 7.53 -1.30
CA GLY A 111 -4.57 8.87 -1.79
C GLY A 111 -5.11 9.23 -3.15
N GLU A 112 -4.55 10.29 -3.71
CA GLU A 112 -5.04 10.91 -4.94
C GLU A 112 -4.20 10.54 -6.17
N ASN A 113 -4.80 10.74 -7.34
CA ASN A 113 -4.19 10.58 -8.65
C ASN A 113 -3.61 9.17 -8.91
N LEU A 114 -4.49 8.18 -8.79
CA LEU A 114 -4.26 6.79 -9.18
C LEU A 114 -4.34 6.58 -10.72
N GLN A 115 -3.96 7.57 -11.52
CA GLN A 115 -3.97 7.49 -12.98
C GLN A 115 -2.58 7.23 -13.57
N ASP A 116 -1.52 7.66 -12.86
CA ASP A 116 -0.15 7.48 -13.27
C ASP A 116 0.48 6.27 -12.57
N PHE A 117 0.68 5.17 -13.30
CA PHE A 117 1.26 3.95 -12.77
C PHE A 117 2.12 3.20 -13.80
N TRP A 118 2.89 2.24 -13.33
CA TRP A 118 3.42 1.13 -14.13
C TRP A 118 2.61 -0.12 -13.82
N ARG A 119 2.35 -0.95 -14.83
CA ARG A 119 1.71 -2.24 -14.64
C ARG A 119 2.51 -3.34 -15.32
N TYR A 120 2.65 -4.45 -14.62
CA TYR A 120 3.34 -5.63 -15.11
C TYR A 120 2.82 -6.88 -14.39
N GLU A 121 3.15 -8.06 -14.92
CA GLU A 121 2.87 -9.34 -14.27
C GLU A 121 4.13 -9.79 -13.51
N GLY A 122 3.96 -10.17 -12.25
CA GLY A 122 5.05 -10.56 -11.36
C GLY A 122 4.62 -11.64 -10.37
N SER A 123 5.24 -11.64 -9.18
CA SER A 123 4.97 -12.61 -8.13
C SER A 123 4.53 -11.97 -6.82
N LEU A 124 4.12 -12.78 -5.85
CA LEU A 124 4.16 -12.39 -4.45
C LEU A 124 5.62 -12.09 -4.06
N THR A 125 5.81 -11.10 -3.19
CA THR A 125 7.14 -10.69 -2.72
C THR A 125 7.57 -11.41 -1.45
N THR A 126 6.67 -12.20 -0.86
CA THR A 126 6.91 -13.11 0.25
C THR A 126 6.60 -14.56 -0.16
N PRO A 127 7.22 -15.56 0.50
CA PRO A 127 6.93 -16.96 0.24
C PRO A 127 5.43 -17.26 0.25
N PRO A 128 4.91 -18.06 -0.71
CA PRO A 128 5.65 -18.92 -1.63
C PRO A 128 6.11 -18.26 -2.94
N CYS A 129 6.07 -16.93 -3.05
CA CYS A 129 6.51 -16.20 -4.24
C CYS A 129 5.74 -16.60 -5.53
N THR A 130 4.45 -16.92 -5.40
CA THR A 130 3.60 -17.33 -6.52
C THR A 130 3.59 -16.28 -7.62
N GLU A 131 3.85 -16.70 -8.87
CA GLU A 131 3.80 -15.85 -10.07
C GLU A 131 2.37 -15.65 -10.61
N GLY A 132 2.20 -14.74 -11.57
CA GLY A 132 0.90 -14.43 -12.17
C GLY A 132 0.13 -13.29 -11.49
N ILE A 133 0.80 -12.52 -10.62
CA ILE A 133 0.23 -11.38 -9.90
C ILE A 133 0.26 -10.15 -10.80
N ILE A 134 -0.89 -9.50 -11.01
CA ILE A 134 -0.93 -8.23 -11.74
C ILE A 134 -0.55 -7.10 -10.80
N TRP A 135 0.68 -6.58 -10.93
CA TRP A 135 1.18 -5.46 -10.16
C TRP A 135 0.84 -4.13 -10.82
N THR A 136 0.38 -3.18 -10.01
CA THR A 136 0.15 -1.78 -10.41
C THR A 136 0.85 -0.87 -9.42
N VAL A 137 1.98 -0.28 -9.83
CA VAL A 137 2.82 0.54 -8.95
C VAL A 137 2.61 2.01 -9.31
N PHE A 138 2.06 2.78 -8.37
CA PHE A 138 1.72 4.18 -8.58
C PHE A 138 2.96 5.07 -8.51
N LYS A 139 3.06 6.04 -9.43
CA LYS A 139 4.23 6.93 -9.53
C LYS A 139 4.30 7.95 -8.39
N ARG A 140 3.14 8.33 -7.84
CA ARG A 140 3.06 9.32 -6.77
C ARG A 140 3.10 8.64 -5.41
N PRO A 141 4.08 8.95 -4.55
CA PRO A 141 4.13 8.40 -3.20
C PRO A 141 3.11 9.10 -2.28
N ILE A 142 2.69 8.41 -1.23
CA ILE A 142 2.07 9.05 -0.06
C ILE A 142 3.18 9.68 0.77
N ILE A 143 2.97 10.92 1.18
CA ILE A 143 3.97 11.71 1.90
C ILE A 143 3.71 11.66 3.40
N PHE A 144 4.67 11.08 4.11
CA PHE A 144 4.75 11.04 5.56
C PHE A 144 5.93 11.93 6.00
N ARG A 145 5.71 13.23 6.26
CA ARG A 145 6.73 14.21 6.76
C ARG A 145 7.09 14.01 8.23
#